data_AF-A0A6B9T8N6-F1
#
_entry.id   AF-A0A6B9T8N6-F1
#
_cell.length_a   1.000
_cell.length_b   1.000
_cell.length_c   1.000
_cell.angle_alpha   90.00
_cell.angle_beta   90.00
_cell.angle_gamma   90.00
#
_symmetry.space_group_name_H-M   'P 1'
#
loop_
_entity.id
_entity.type
_entity.pdbx_description
1 polymer ?
#
loop_
_entity_poly.entity_id
_entity_poly.type
_entity_poly.pdbx_seq_one_letter_code
_entity_poly.pdbx_strand_id
1 'polypeptide(L)'
;MIFDREDIAVLNRVMVRKGIETAAVSHNPGLTDAQRMMISGELARDISRCQLMIAVGMNDFSDIERQLESFEEDMSAMPPTLYTAYMGTMSADDSDDEGQYIWLLAMMISNIGLIRRGLGFVDALAAAEPVLSQTEVLSIKSLRTTLDDVCRRSEATEGDLFDSGLYADALARECSLLLRVNSGKDVDSGEISDLLDDIGRLDPEEFERVFGPDLGADAMALAAEVAEPRGSHMAILCARCILNSLLS
;
A
#
# COMPACT_ATOMS: atom_id res chain seq x y z
N MET A 1 -2.23 6.58 -0.85
CA MET A 1 -2.62 5.42 -1.72
C MET A 1 -1.36 4.76 -2.26
N ILE A 2 -1.39 3.45 -2.56
CA ILE A 2 -0.20 2.69 -3.00
C ILE A 2 0.34 3.20 -4.36
N PHE A 3 -0.56 3.65 -5.22
CA PHE A 3 -0.25 4.22 -6.54
C PHE A 3 -0.92 5.57 -6.66
N ASP A 4 -0.24 6.51 -7.32
CA ASP A 4 -0.78 7.84 -7.58
C ASP A 4 -1.38 7.98 -8.99
N ARG A 5 -1.78 9.21 -9.35
CA ARG A 5 -2.38 9.50 -10.65
C ARG A 5 -1.40 9.33 -11.82
N GLU A 6 -0.13 9.61 -11.61
CA GLU A 6 0.91 9.47 -12.62
C GLU A 6 1.19 7.99 -12.89
N ASP A 7 1.26 7.19 -11.82
CA ASP A 7 1.37 5.74 -11.89
C ASP A 7 0.21 5.12 -12.69
N ILE A 8 -1.03 5.54 -12.40
CA ILE A 8 -2.21 5.06 -13.13
C ILE A 8 -2.12 5.43 -14.63
N ALA A 9 -1.61 6.61 -14.97
CA ALA A 9 -1.43 7.00 -16.36
C ALA A 9 -0.41 6.12 -17.09
N VAL A 10 0.69 5.75 -16.42
CA VAL A 10 1.71 4.84 -16.94
C VAL A 10 1.12 3.43 -17.14
N LEU A 11 0.44 2.90 -16.13
CA LEU A 11 -0.19 1.58 -16.19
C LEU A 11 -1.20 1.49 -17.34
N ASN A 12 -1.97 2.55 -17.59
CA ASN A 12 -2.89 2.60 -18.73
C ASN A 12 -2.16 2.56 -20.07
N ARG A 13 -1.05 3.30 -20.23
CA ARG A 13 -0.24 3.27 -21.47
C ARG A 13 0.36 1.89 -21.70
N VAL A 14 0.96 1.31 -20.66
CA VAL A 14 1.56 -0.04 -20.71
C VAL A 14 0.51 -1.09 -21.03
N MET A 15 -0.65 -1.06 -20.38
CA MET A 15 -1.76 -1.99 -20.65
C MET A 15 -2.22 -1.93 -22.11
N VAL A 16 -2.43 -0.73 -22.65
CA VAL A 16 -2.83 -0.54 -24.06
C VAL A 16 -1.74 -1.06 -25.00
N ARG A 17 -0.47 -0.71 -24.73
CA ARG A 17 0.67 -1.17 -25.53
C ARG A 17 0.75 -2.69 -25.57
N LYS A 18 0.72 -3.36 -24.40
CA LYS A 18 0.78 -4.83 -24.30
C LYS A 18 -0.38 -5.50 -25.03
N GLY A 19 -1.55 -4.87 -25.08
CA GLY A 19 -2.68 -5.31 -25.90
C GLY A 19 -2.38 -5.29 -27.40
N ILE A 20 -1.77 -4.21 -27.89
CA ILE A 20 -1.32 -4.09 -29.30
C ILE A 20 -0.21 -5.11 -29.60
N GLU A 21 0.75 -5.28 -28.71
CA GLU A 21 1.86 -6.22 -28.85
C GLU A 21 1.37 -7.68 -28.89
N THR A 22 0.37 -8.03 -28.09
CA THR A 22 -0.24 -9.37 -28.10
C THR A 22 -0.80 -9.71 -29.48
N ALA A 23 -1.48 -8.73 -30.11
CA ALA A 23 -1.98 -8.88 -31.48
C ALA A 23 -0.83 -9.00 -32.50
N ALA A 24 0.24 -8.22 -32.33
CA ALA A 24 1.41 -8.25 -33.22
C ALA A 24 2.18 -9.59 -33.15
N VAL A 25 2.38 -10.12 -31.95
CA VAL A 25 3.05 -11.41 -31.70
C VAL A 25 2.32 -12.56 -32.39
N SER A 26 0.99 -12.54 -32.37
CA SER A 26 0.13 -13.54 -33.02
C SER A 26 0.38 -13.66 -34.54
N HIS A 27 0.87 -12.59 -35.18
CA HIS A 27 1.12 -12.53 -36.62
C HIS A 27 2.61 -12.50 -36.99
N ASN A 28 3.54 -12.64 -36.04
CA ASN A 28 4.97 -12.52 -36.30
C ASN A 28 5.53 -13.81 -36.93
N PRO A 29 6.01 -13.80 -38.19
CA PRO A 29 6.50 -14.99 -38.89
C PRO A 29 7.88 -15.46 -38.40
N GLY A 30 8.61 -14.63 -37.66
CA GLY A 30 9.93 -14.95 -37.09
C GLY A 30 9.90 -15.74 -35.78
N LEU A 31 8.71 -15.98 -35.23
CA LEU A 31 8.51 -16.72 -33.98
C LEU A 31 7.98 -18.13 -34.25
N THR A 32 8.39 -19.10 -33.44
CA THR A 32 7.75 -20.42 -33.41
C THR A 32 6.38 -20.34 -32.73
N ASP A 33 5.50 -21.33 -32.96
CA ASP A 33 4.20 -21.38 -32.28
C ASP A 33 4.34 -21.37 -30.76
N ALA A 34 5.32 -22.11 -30.22
CA ALA A 34 5.61 -22.13 -28.79
C ALA A 34 6.04 -20.75 -28.26
N GLN A 35 6.88 -20.03 -29.01
CA GLN A 35 7.28 -18.66 -28.64
C GLN A 35 6.11 -17.69 -28.70
N ARG A 36 5.26 -17.78 -29.73
CA ARG A 36 4.05 -16.95 -29.84
C ARG A 36 3.10 -17.18 -28.67
N MET A 37 2.83 -18.45 -28.33
CA MET A 37 1.96 -18.78 -27.19
C MET A 37 2.53 -18.28 -25.86
N MET A 38 3.83 -18.46 -25.64
CA MET A 38 4.49 -18.01 -24.41
C MET A 38 4.46 -16.49 -24.28
N ILE A 39 4.89 -15.75 -25.30
CA ILE A 39 4.96 -14.28 -25.26
C ILE A 39 3.54 -13.70 -25.12
N SER A 40 2.57 -14.21 -25.88
CA SER A 40 1.17 -13.75 -25.76
C SER A 40 0.58 -14.03 -24.38
N GLY A 41 0.95 -15.16 -23.77
CA GLY A 41 0.54 -15.49 -22.39
C GLY A 41 1.12 -14.52 -21.35
N GLU A 42 2.40 -14.18 -21.45
CA GLU A 42 3.02 -13.21 -20.54
C GLU A 42 2.45 -11.79 -20.71
N LEU A 43 2.24 -11.34 -21.96
CA LEU A 43 1.62 -10.04 -22.21
C LEU A 43 0.17 -9.97 -21.68
N ALA A 44 -0.60 -11.05 -21.82
CA ALA A 44 -1.94 -11.14 -21.24
C ALA A 44 -1.93 -11.07 -19.71
N ARG A 45 -0.97 -11.73 -19.06
CA ARG A 45 -0.80 -11.62 -17.60
C ARG A 45 -0.40 -10.22 -17.17
N ASP A 46 0.52 -9.58 -17.88
CA ASP A 46 0.92 -8.21 -17.60
C ASP A 46 -0.25 -7.21 -17.73
N ILE A 47 -1.16 -7.44 -18.69
CA ILE A 47 -2.41 -6.68 -18.79
C ILE A 47 -3.26 -6.87 -17.53
N SER A 48 -3.47 -8.11 -17.08
CA SER A 48 -4.21 -8.39 -15.83
C SER A 48 -3.54 -7.76 -14.61
N ARG A 49 -2.21 -7.79 -14.53
CA ARG A 49 -1.44 -7.12 -13.45
C ARG A 49 -1.66 -5.60 -13.47
N CYS A 50 -1.65 -4.98 -14.65
CA CYS A 50 -1.97 -3.56 -14.79
C CYS A 50 -3.39 -3.26 -14.32
N GLN A 51 -4.38 -4.08 -14.70
CA GLN A 51 -5.77 -3.90 -14.27
C GLN A 51 -5.92 -3.93 -12.75
N LEU A 52 -5.30 -4.89 -12.09
CA LEU A 52 -5.28 -4.97 -10.63
C LEU A 52 -4.63 -3.75 -9.99
N MET A 53 -3.44 -3.35 -10.46
CA MET A 53 -2.75 -2.16 -9.91
C MET A 53 -3.55 -0.88 -10.14
N ILE A 54 -4.23 -0.75 -11.29
CA ILE A 54 -5.15 0.37 -11.55
C ILE A 54 -6.34 0.32 -10.60
N ALA A 55 -6.98 -0.84 -10.38
CA ALA A 55 -8.10 -0.98 -9.45
C ALA A 55 -7.69 -0.55 -8.03
N VAL A 56 -6.53 -1.02 -7.56
CA VAL A 56 -5.96 -0.60 -6.27
C VAL A 56 -5.69 0.91 -6.23
N GLY A 57 -5.07 1.47 -7.28
CA GLY A 57 -4.78 2.92 -7.36
C GLY A 57 -6.04 3.79 -7.43
N MET A 58 -7.12 3.26 -8.01
CA MET A 58 -8.43 3.92 -8.08
C MET A 58 -9.30 3.66 -6.84
N ASN A 59 -8.79 2.91 -5.86
CA ASN A 59 -9.55 2.47 -4.69
C ASN A 59 -10.85 1.73 -5.09
N ASP A 60 -10.80 0.89 -6.13
CA ASP A 60 -11.89 0.00 -6.56
C ASP A 60 -11.59 -1.43 -6.10
N PHE A 61 -12.36 -1.89 -5.12
CA PHE A 61 -12.19 -3.20 -4.51
C PHE A 61 -13.31 -4.19 -4.84
N SER A 62 -14.16 -3.87 -5.82
CA SER A 62 -15.37 -4.65 -6.14
C SER A 62 -15.13 -6.11 -6.55
N ASP A 63 -13.99 -6.42 -7.17
CA ASP A 63 -13.60 -7.76 -7.65
C ASP A 63 -12.16 -8.13 -7.22
N ILE A 64 -11.70 -7.53 -6.11
CA ILE A 64 -10.29 -7.60 -5.71
C ILE A 64 -9.85 -9.02 -5.36
N GLU A 65 -10.69 -9.83 -4.71
CA GLU A 65 -10.31 -11.18 -4.28
C GLU A 65 -9.90 -12.05 -5.46
N ARG A 66 -10.74 -12.08 -6.50
CA ARG A 66 -10.48 -12.81 -7.75
C ARG A 66 -9.24 -12.29 -8.47
N GLN A 67 -9.05 -10.97 -8.49
CA GLN A 67 -7.88 -10.36 -9.14
C GLN A 67 -6.58 -10.68 -8.40
N LEU A 68 -6.60 -10.71 -7.07
CA LEU A 68 -5.46 -11.07 -6.24
C LEU A 68 -5.09 -12.55 -6.37
N GLU A 69 -6.06 -13.45 -6.43
CA GLU A 69 -5.83 -14.88 -6.71
C GLU A 69 -5.10 -15.06 -8.05
N SER A 70 -5.64 -14.45 -9.12
CA SER A 70 -5.01 -14.52 -10.44
C SER A 70 -3.60 -13.92 -10.45
N PHE A 71 -3.36 -12.84 -9.70
CA PHE A 71 -2.05 -12.21 -9.63
C PHE A 71 -0.98 -13.11 -9.01
N GLU A 72 -1.33 -13.85 -7.94
CA GLU A 72 -0.37 -14.71 -7.24
C GLU A 72 -0.08 -16.03 -7.95
N GLU A 73 -1.09 -16.64 -8.58
CA GLU A 73 -0.94 -17.91 -9.30
C GLU A 73 -0.06 -17.75 -10.56
N ASP A 74 -0.06 -16.57 -11.17
CA ASP A 74 0.55 -16.29 -12.46
C ASP A 74 1.86 -15.49 -12.38
N MET A 75 2.66 -15.64 -11.32
CA MET A 75 3.99 -15.02 -11.20
C MET A 75 5.03 -15.68 -12.11
N SER A 76 4.83 -15.57 -13.42
CA SER A 76 5.75 -15.96 -14.49
C SER A 76 6.42 -14.72 -15.11
N ALA A 77 7.61 -14.92 -15.65
CA ALA A 77 8.39 -13.88 -16.32
C ALA A 77 8.92 -14.40 -17.67
N MET A 78 8.99 -13.51 -18.66
CA MET A 78 9.65 -13.83 -19.92
C MET A 78 11.12 -14.22 -19.68
N PRO A 79 11.66 -15.23 -20.41
CA PRO A 79 13.08 -15.54 -20.36
C PRO A 79 13.94 -14.30 -20.68
N PRO A 80 15.07 -14.08 -19.98
CA PRO A 80 15.87 -12.85 -20.12
C PRO A 80 16.30 -12.54 -21.55
N THR A 81 16.56 -13.56 -22.37
CA THR A 81 16.94 -13.40 -23.77
C THR A 81 15.80 -12.87 -24.64
N LEU A 82 14.57 -13.32 -24.40
CA LEU A 82 13.38 -12.83 -25.10
C LEU A 82 12.97 -11.47 -24.59
N TYR A 83 13.09 -11.23 -23.28
CA TYR A 83 12.84 -9.92 -22.69
C TYR A 83 13.82 -8.87 -23.23
N THR A 84 15.10 -9.19 -23.36
CA THR A 84 16.10 -8.29 -23.96
C THR A 84 15.76 -7.96 -25.42
N ALA A 85 15.33 -8.96 -26.21
CA ALA A 85 14.91 -8.74 -27.59
C ALA A 85 13.64 -7.89 -27.68
N TYR A 86 12.68 -8.12 -26.79
CA TYR A 86 11.45 -7.32 -26.66
C TYR A 86 11.77 -5.86 -26.34
N MET A 87 12.56 -5.60 -25.30
CA MET A 87 13.02 -4.25 -24.92
C MET A 87 13.79 -3.56 -26.07
N GLY A 88 14.58 -4.32 -26.83
CA GLY A 88 15.32 -3.79 -27.99
C GLY A 88 14.46 -3.30 -29.15
N THR A 89 13.16 -3.59 -29.17
CA THR A 89 12.22 -3.11 -30.19
C THR A 89 11.43 -1.87 -29.76
N MET A 90 11.58 -1.43 -28.51
CA MET A 90 10.83 -0.31 -27.95
C MET A 90 11.44 1.04 -28.31
N SER A 91 10.58 2.07 -28.34
CA SER A 91 11.04 3.46 -28.26
C SER A 91 11.64 3.75 -26.88
N ALA A 92 12.35 4.87 -26.73
CA ALA A 92 12.88 5.28 -25.43
C ALA A 92 11.76 5.49 -24.39
N ASP A 93 10.71 6.22 -24.78
CA ASP A 93 9.54 6.50 -23.94
C ASP A 93 8.83 5.20 -23.52
N ASP A 94 8.69 4.23 -24.44
CA ASP A 94 8.09 2.93 -24.12
C ASP A 94 8.95 2.11 -23.15
N SER A 95 10.28 2.20 -23.30
CA SER A 95 11.23 1.52 -22.44
C SER A 95 11.18 2.06 -21.01
N ASP A 96 11.07 3.39 -20.87
CA ASP A 96 10.91 4.05 -19.58
C ASP A 96 9.58 3.65 -18.91
N ASP A 97 8.48 3.63 -19.66
CA ASP A 97 7.18 3.15 -19.17
C ASP A 97 7.22 1.68 -18.73
N GLU A 98 7.93 0.80 -19.44
CA GLU A 98 8.12 -0.60 -19.02
C GLU A 98 8.97 -0.68 -17.73
N GLY A 99 9.99 0.16 -17.61
CA GLY A 99 10.79 0.26 -16.38
C GLY A 99 9.96 0.69 -15.18
N GLN A 100 9.11 1.69 -15.35
CA GLN A 100 8.18 2.13 -14.29
C GLN A 100 7.15 1.04 -13.97
N TYR A 101 6.59 0.35 -14.97
CA TYR A 101 5.70 -0.79 -14.75
C TYR A 101 6.35 -1.89 -13.88
N ILE A 102 7.61 -2.25 -14.14
CA ILE A 102 8.32 -3.25 -13.32
C ILE A 102 8.46 -2.78 -11.87
N TRP A 103 8.78 -1.50 -11.66
CA TRP A 103 8.87 -0.93 -10.32
C TRP A 103 7.52 -0.97 -9.60
N LEU A 104 6.44 -0.57 -10.27
CA LEU A 104 5.06 -0.63 -9.75
C LEU A 104 4.65 -2.06 -9.41
N LEU A 105 5.01 -3.02 -10.26
CA LEU A 105 4.76 -4.44 -10.01
C LEU A 105 5.48 -4.92 -8.74
N ALA A 106 6.75 -4.54 -8.53
CA ALA A 106 7.49 -4.87 -7.32
C ALA A 106 6.85 -4.25 -6.06
N MET A 107 6.33 -3.02 -6.17
CA MET A 107 5.56 -2.36 -5.12
C MET A 107 4.25 -3.11 -4.81
N MET A 108 3.52 -3.55 -5.84
CA MET A 108 2.30 -4.35 -5.65
C MET A 108 2.59 -5.67 -4.94
N ILE A 109 3.61 -6.41 -5.39
CA ILE A 109 4.04 -7.68 -4.76
C ILE A 109 4.37 -7.46 -3.28
N SER A 110 5.04 -6.35 -2.96
CA SER A 110 5.42 -6.04 -1.58
C SER A 110 4.23 -5.66 -0.69
N ASN A 111 3.11 -5.23 -1.27
CA ASN A 111 1.92 -4.78 -0.55
C ASN A 111 0.76 -5.79 -0.59
N ILE A 112 0.84 -6.86 -1.38
CA ILE A 112 -0.26 -7.82 -1.52
C ILE A 112 -0.69 -8.46 -0.19
N GLY A 113 0.28 -8.80 0.66
CA GLY A 113 0.03 -9.38 1.98
C GLY A 113 -0.63 -8.38 2.96
N LEU A 114 -0.45 -7.07 2.75
CA LEU A 114 -1.16 -6.05 3.51
C LEU A 114 -2.62 -5.98 3.08
N ILE A 115 -2.88 -5.92 1.77
CA ILE A 115 -4.25 -5.87 1.21
C ILE A 115 -5.03 -7.12 1.62
N ARG A 116 -4.43 -8.31 1.54
CA ARG A 116 -5.08 -9.56 1.97
C ARG A 116 -5.44 -9.59 3.45
N ARG A 117 -4.53 -9.13 4.33
CA ARG A 117 -4.85 -9.01 5.76
C ARG A 117 -5.96 -7.99 5.97
N GLY A 118 -5.95 -6.89 5.22
CA GLY A 118 -7.02 -5.89 5.24
C GLY A 118 -8.38 -6.49 4.88
N LEU A 119 -8.45 -7.24 3.77
CA LEU A 119 -9.66 -7.98 3.36
C LEU A 119 -10.20 -8.88 4.49
N GLY A 120 -9.31 -9.54 5.23
CA GLY A 120 -9.67 -10.38 6.37
C GLY A 120 -10.37 -9.65 7.54
N PHE A 121 -10.30 -8.32 7.60
CA PHE A 121 -10.99 -7.52 8.62
C PHE A 121 -12.27 -6.84 8.10
N VAL A 122 -12.51 -6.83 6.78
CA VAL A 122 -13.61 -6.06 6.16
C VAL A 122 -14.98 -6.47 6.72
N ASP A 123 -15.26 -7.78 6.80
CA ASP A 123 -16.55 -8.28 7.31
C ASP A 123 -16.79 -7.89 8.77
N ALA A 124 -15.77 -8.02 9.61
CA ALA A 124 -15.84 -7.62 11.02
C ALA A 124 -16.11 -6.12 11.15
N LEU A 125 -15.40 -5.28 10.38
CA LEU A 125 -15.61 -3.84 10.37
C LEU A 125 -17.00 -3.45 9.84
N ALA A 126 -17.50 -4.14 8.80
CA ALA A 126 -18.83 -3.94 8.24
C ALA A 126 -19.93 -4.30 9.26
N ALA A 127 -19.69 -5.32 10.08
CA ALA A 127 -20.57 -5.72 11.18
C ALA A 127 -20.39 -4.87 12.47
N ALA A 128 -19.50 -3.88 12.46
CA ALA A 128 -19.09 -3.09 13.63
C ALA A 128 -18.57 -3.95 14.81
N GLU A 129 -17.94 -5.08 14.47
CA GLU A 129 -17.26 -5.95 15.44
C GLU A 129 -15.85 -5.45 15.74
N PRO A 130 -15.36 -5.56 17.00
CA PRO A 130 -14.00 -5.19 17.34
C PRO A 130 -12.97 -6.06 16.61
N VAL A 131 -11.98 -5.43 15.99
CA VAL A 131 -10.85 -6.09 15.31
C VAL A 131 -9.56 -6.07 16.15
N LEU A 132 -9.54 -5.29 17.23
CA LEU A 132 -8.51 -5.26 18.26
C LEU A 132 -8.99 -5.98 19.51
N SER A 133 -8.10 -6.72 20.16
CA SER A 133 -8.35 -7.29 21.48
C SER A 133 -8.49 -6.20 22.55
N GLN A 134 -9.13 -6.53 23.66
CA GLN A 134 -9.28 -5.60 24.78
C GLN A 134 -7.92 -5.13 25.33
N THR A 135 -6.91 -6.00 25.32
CA THR A 135 -5.55 -5.66 25.76
C THR A 135 -4.91 -4.64 24.81
N GLU A 136 -4.99 -4.86 23.50
CA GLU A 136 -4.49 -3.90 22.50
C GLU A 136 -5.17 -2.54 22.63
N VAL A 137 -6.49 -2.52 22.81
CA VAL A 137 -7.25 -1.27 23.03
C VAL A 137 -6.73 -0.50 24.24
N LEU A 138 -6.43 -1.18 25.35
CA LEU A 138 -5.89 -0.53 26.56
C LEU A 138 -4.46 -0.02 26.32
N SER A 139 -3.61 -0.82 25.68
CA SER A 139 -2.24 -0.46 25.35
C SER A 139 -2.19 0.77 24.43
N ILE A 140 -2.98 0.78 23.35
CA ILE A 140 -3.04 1.91 22.39
C ILE A 140 -3.58 3.17 23.07
N LYS A 141 -4.59 3.07 23.95
CA LYS A 141 -5.07 4.21 24.74
C LYS A 141 -3.99 4.77 25.67
N SER A 142 -3.22 3.89 26.31
CA SER A 142 -2.11 4.29 27.16
C SER A 142 -1.04 5.01 26.34
N LEU A 143 -0.61 4.43 25.22
CA LEU A 143 0.38 5.02 24.33
C LEU A 143 -0.05 6.41 23.85
N ARG A 144 -1.28 6.53 23.34
CA ARG A 144 -1.82 7.82 22.91
C ARG A 144 -1.75 8.88 24.00
N THR A 145 -2.14 8.52 25.23
CA THR A 145 -2.08 9.45 26.38
C THR A 145 -0.64 9.91 26.64
N THR A 146 0.32 8.98 26.57
CA THR A 146 1.74 9.33 26.73
C THR A 146 2.25 10.22 25.59
N LEU A 147 1.84 9.97 24.34
CA LEU A 147 2.19 10.80 23.19
C LEU A 147 1.57 12.20 23.28
N ASP A 148 0.31 12.32 23.73
CA ASP A 148 -0.35 13.60 23.99
C ASP A 148 0.42 14.42 25.05
N ASP A 149 0.97 13.76 26.07
CA ASP A 149 1.81 14.40 27.09
C ASP A 149 3.14 14.90 26.50
N VAL A 150 3.75 14.12 25.60
CA VAL A 150 4.97 14.51 24.87
C VAL A 150 4.72 15.74 23.98
N CYS A 151 3.60 15.75 23.24
CA CYS A 151 3.24 16.88 22.38
C CYS A 151 3.09 18.16 23.21
N ARG A 152 2.31 18.10 24.31
CA ARG A 152 2.09 19.27 25.20
C ARG A 152 3.39 19.80 25.81
N ARG A 153 4.32 18.91 26.19
CA ARG A 153 5.64 19.31 26.72
C ARG A 153 6.49 19.99 25.65
N SER A 154 6.43 19.49 24.42
CA SER A 154 7.20 20.02 23.29
C SER A 154 6.74 21.42 22.92
N GLU A 155 5.42 21.63 22.78
CA GLU A 155 4.82 22.95 22.54
C GLU A 155 5.17 23.97 23.62
N ALA A 156 5.11 23.56 24.89
CA ALA A 156 5.36 24.44 26.04
C ALA A 156 6.82 24.90 26.15
N THR A 157 7.76 24.20 25.52
CA THR A 157 9.19 24.48 25.66
C THR A 157 9.67 25.48 24.60
N GLU A 158 9.15 25.45 23.37
CA GLU A 158 9.76 26.21 22.25
C GLU A 158 8.77 26.89 21.26
N GLY A 159 7.45 26.79 21.47
CA GLY A 159 6.45 27.56 20.70
C GLY A 159 5.95 26.91 19.41
N ASP A 160 6.81 26.21 18.65
CA ASP A 160 6.43 25.33 17.52
C ASP A 160 6.94 23.90 17.78
N LEU A 161 6.25 22.88 17.26
CA LEU A 161 6.69 21.49 17.33
C LEU A 161 7.88 21.26 16.38
N PHE A 162 9.03 20.81 16.90
CA PHE A 162 10.08 20.20 16.08
C PHE A 162 9.59 18.88 15.47
N ASP A 163 10.27 18.38 14.43
CA ASP A 163 9.90 17.17 13.68
C ASP A 163 9.59 15.94 14.57
N SER A 164 10.31 15.78 15.68
CA SER A 164 10.04 14.71 16.67
C SER A 164 8.72 14.91 17.45
N GLY A 165 8.33 16.15 17.74
CA GLY A 165 7.03 16.47 18.33
C GLY A 165 5.88 16.30 17.32
N LEU A 166 6.13 16.62 16.04
CA LEU A 166 5.19 16.32 14.95
C LEU A 166 5.00 14.81 14.76
N TYR A 167 6.06 14.03 14.91
CA TYR A 167 5.97 12.56 14.86
C TYR A 167 5.14 12.00 16.01
N ALA A 168 5.31 12.54 17.22
CA ALA A 168 4.50 12.17 18.38
C ALA A 168 3.01 12.45 18.15
N ASP A 169 2.68 13.62 17.58
CA ASP A 169 1.30 14.00 17.25
C ASP A 169 0.72 13.07 16.16
N ALA A 170 1.47 12.81 15.11
CA ALA A 170 1.06 11.91 14.04
C ALA A 170 0.79 10.48 14.58
N LEU A 171 1.66 9.93 15.43
CA LEU A 171 1.42 8.64 16.07
C LEU A 171 0.21 8.66 17.02
N ALA A 172 -0.02 9.75 17.75
CA ALA A 172 -1.19 9.90 18.61
C ALA A 172 -2.49 9.91 17.79
N ARG A 173 -2.47 10.59 16.64
CA ARG A 173 -3.54 10.60 15.64
C ARG A 173 -3.76 9.20 15.06
N GLU A 174 -2.71 8.43 14.78
CA GLU A 174 -2.82 7.04 14.30
C GLU A 174 -3.49 6.14 15.34
N CYS A 175 -3.04 6.22 16.60
CA CYS A 175 -3.69 5.54 17.72
C CYS A 175 -5.18 5.90 17.82
N SER A 176 -5.52 7.18 17.62
CA SER A 176 -6.91 7.66 17.63
C SER A 176 -7.73 7.08 16.48
N LEU A 177 -7.17 7.03 15.26
CA LEU A 177 -7.79 6.41 14.10
C LEU A 177 -8.06 4.93 14.32
N LEU A 178 -7.07 4.17 14.78
CA LEU A 178 -7.22 2.74 15.08
C LEU A 178 -8.34 2.49 16.09
N LEU A 179 -8.40 3.27 17.17
CA LEU A 179 -9.45 3.17 18.17
C LEU A 179 -10.84 3.54 17.61
N ARG A 180 -10.93 4.51 16.69
CA ARG A 180 -12.18 4.88 16.01
C ARG A 180 -12.65 3.77 15.09
N VAL A 181 -11.78 3.27 14.21
CA VAL A 181 -12.05 2.15 13.29
C VAL A 181 -12.53 0.94 14.07
N ASN A 182 -11.80 0.55 15.12
CA ASN A 182 -12.17 -0.58 15.98
C ASN A 182 -13.52 -0.40 16.70
N SER A 183 -13.96 0.84 16.94
CA SER A 183 -15.26 1.13 17.55
C SER A 183 -16.43 1.20 16.54
N GLY A 184 -16.19 0.89 15.27
CA GLY A 184 -17.17 0.97 14.20
C GLY A 184 -17.54 2.42 13.81
N LYS A 185 -16.75 3.41 14.25
CA LYS A 185 -16.98 4.81 13.86
C LYS A 185 -16.51 5.04 12.43
N ASP A 186 -17.18 5.98 11.77
CA ASP A 186 -16.80 6.37 10.43
C ASP A 186 -15.45 7.11 10.42
N VAL A 187 -14.63 6.73 9.44
CA VAL A 187 -13.28 7.24 9.19
C VAL A 187 -13.12 7.27 7.69
N ASP A 188 -12.82 8.45 7.16
CA ASP A 188 -12.65 8.67 5.72
C ASP A 188 -11.28 8.16 5.25
N SER A 189 -11.23 7.66 4.01
CA SER A 189 -9.98 7.15 3.41
C SER A 189 -8.96 8.26 3.18
N GLY A 190 -9.41 9.50 2.93
CA GLY A 190 -8.55 10.68 2.84
C GLY A 190 -7.90 11.01 4.18
N GLU A 191 -8.66 10.97 5.28
CA GLU A 191 -8.12 11.17 6.64
C GLU A 191 -7.00 10.17 6.96
N ILE A 192 -7.16 8.90 6.57
CA ILE A 192 -6.12 7.87 6.72
C ILE A 192 -4.91 8.21 5.83
N SER A 193 -5.13 8.52 4.55
CA SER A 193 -4.03 8.81 3.62
C SER A 193 -3.20 10.01 4.06
N ASP A 194 -3.84 11.12 4.47
CA ASP A 194 -3.15 12.32 4.93
C ASP A 194 -2.27 12.04 6.15
N LEU A 195 -2.76 11.22 7.09
CA LEU A 195 -1.98 10.83 8.25
C LEU A 195 -0.75 9.99 7.90
N LEU A 196 -0.91 9.01 7.00
CA LEU A 196 0.21 8.17 6.58
C LEU A 196 1.28 8.98 5.83
N ASP A 197 0.87 9.97 5.06
CA ASP A 197 1.78 10.92 4.42
C ASP A 197 2.53 11.78 5.45
N ASP A 198 1.86 12.21 6.53
CA ASP A 198 2.50 12.94 7.64
C ASP A 198 3.57 12.05 8.30
N ILE A 199 3.23 10.81 8.69
CA ILE A 199 4.15 9.87 9.35
C ILE A 199 5.35 9.55 8.43
N GLY A 200 5.11 9.30 7.15
CA GLY A 200 6.15 8.93 6.19
C GLY A 200 7.18 10.03 5.89
N ARG A 201 6.87 11.30 6.20
CA ARG A 201 7.77 12.45 6.01
C ARG A 201 8.66 12.74 7.23
N LEU A 202 8.36 12.13 8.36
CA LEU A 202 8.98 12.43 9.65
C LEU A 202 10.02 11.36 10.01
N ASP A 203 11.04 11.74 10.78
CA ASP A 203 12.15 10.85 11.15
C ASP A 203 11.85 10.09 12.46
N PRO A 204 11.56 8.77 12.40
CA PRO A 204 11.31 7.97 13.60
C PRO A 204 12.56 7.79 14.47
N GLU A 205 13.77 7.82 13.90
CA GLU A 205 15.02 7.64 14.66
C GLU A 205 15.30 8.88 15.52
N GLU A 206 14.99 10.07 14.99
CA GLU A 206 15.09 11.30 15.77
C GLU A 206 14.08 11.31 16.94
N PHE A 207 12.85 10.88 16.71
CA PHE A 207 11.86 10.73 17.78
C PHE A 207 12.35 9.77 18.88
N GLU A 208 12.85 8.59 18.51
CA GLU A 208 13.40 7.62 19.47
C GLU A 208 14.58 8.20 20.26
N ARG A 209 15.49 8.91 19.58
CA ARG A 209 16.65 9.54 20.22
C ARG A 209 16.24 10.58 21.27
N VAL A 210 15.20 11.36 21.00
CA VAL A 210 14.77 12.47 21.86
C VAL A 210 13.88 11.98 23.00
N PHE A 211 12.89 11.13 22.71
CA PHE A 211 11.85 10.75 23.66
C PHE A 211 11.94 9.31 24.15
N GLY A 212 12.71 8.44 23.50
CA GLY A 212 12.87 7.04 23.90
C GLY A 212 13.29 6.84 25.37
N PRO A 213 14.25 7.61 25.92
CA PRO A 213 14.63 7.51 27.34
C PRO A 213 13.50 7.86 28.32
N ASP A 214 12.63 8.81 27.94
CA ASP A 214 11.52 9.28 28.75
C ASP A 214 10.30 8.35 28.66
N LEU A 215 10.04 7.80 27.47
CA LEU A 215 8.90 6.92 27.17
C LEU A 215 9.11 5.50 27.70
N GLY A 216 10.35 5.03 27.69
CA GLY A 216 10.70 3.65 28.05
C GLY A 216 10.48 2.65 26.93
N ALA A 217 11.14 1.49 27.06
CA ALA A 217 11.23 0.48 26.01
C ALA A 217 9.87 -0.09 25.57
N ASP A 218 8.94 -0.31 26.50
CA ASP A 218 7.63 -0.90 26.19
C ASP A 218 6.76 0.04 25.35
N ALA A 219 6.76 1.34 25.66
CA ALA A 219 6.02 2.34 24.90
C ALA A 219 6.63 2.56 23.51
N MET A 220 7.96 2.56 23.40
CA MET A 220 8.67 2.64 22.12
C MET A 220 8.41 1.41 21.24
N ALA A 221 8.40 0.21 21.82
CA ALA A 221 8.09 -1.01 21.09
C ALA A 221 6.65 -0.99 20.54
N LEU A 222 5.70 -0.54 21.35
CA LEU A 222 4.31 -0.39 20.91
C LEU A 222 4.15 0.72 19.87
N ALA A 223 4.86 1.84 19.98
CA ALA A 223 4.87 2.89 18.97
C ALA A 223 5.39 2.38 17.62
N ALA A 224 6.48 1.61 17.63
CA ALA A 224 7.01 0.96 16.44
C ALA A 224 6.01 -0.07 15.86
N GLU A 225 5.31 -0.83 16.70
CA GLU A 225 4.28 -1.79 16.26
C GLU A 225 3.05 -1.09 15.65
N VAL A 226 2.64 0.06 16.18
CA VAL A 226 1.55 0.87 15.63
C VAL A 226 1.95 1.43 14.27
N ALA A 227 3.15 1.98 14.17
CA ALA A 227 3.67 2.64 12.97
C ALA A 227 4.18 1.67 11.88
N GLU A 228 4.27 0.36 12.18
CA GLU A 228 4.85 -0.64 11.28
C GLU A 228 4.06 -0.67 9.94
N PRO A 229 4.67 -0.26 8.81
CA PRO A 229 3.96 -0.06 7.54
C PRO A 229 3.31 -1.33 6.98
N ARG A 230 3.77 -2.51 7.43
CA ARG A 230 3.19 -3.80 7.06
C ARG A 230 2.68 -4.55 8.29
N GLY A 231 2.36 -3.84 9.35
CA GLY A 231 1.88 -4.38 10.63
C GLY A 231 0.41 -4.78 10.59
N SER A 232 -0.06 -5.32 11.71
CA SER A 232 -1.49 -5.64 11.91
C SER A 232 -2.34 -4.37 11.93
N HIS A 233 -1.86 -3.32 12.60
CA HIS A 233 -2.55 -2.02 12.70
C HIS A 233 -2.75 -1.37 11.32
N MET A 234 -1.71 -1.37 10.48
CA MET A 234 -1.83 -0.89 9.11
C MET A 234 -2.83 -1.70 8.28
N ALA A 235 -2.90 -3.02 8.50
CA ALA A 235 -3.89 -3.86 7.82
C ALA A 235 -5.32 -3.49 8.22
N ILE A 236 -5.57 -3.11 9.48
CA ILE A 236 -6.88 -2.61 9.94
C ILE A 236 -7.25 -1.28 9.26
N LEU A 237 -6.30 -0.34 9.15
CA LEU A 237 -6.53 0.91 8.41
C LEU A 237 -6.79 0.65 6.93
N CYS A 238 -6.03 -0.25 6.31
CA CYS A 238 -6.25 -0.70 4.94
C CYS A 238 -7.65 -1.32 4.76
N ALA A 239 -8.10 -2.16 5.70
CA ALA A 239 -9.44 -2.73 5.71
C ALA A 239 -10.53 -1.66 5.74
N ARG A 240 -10.32 -0.56 6.49
CA ARG A 240 -11.26 0.56 6.49
C ARG A 240 -11.34 1.25 5.12
N CYS A 241 -10.21 1.48 4.46
CA CYS A 241 -10.19 2.05 3.11
C CYS A 241 -10.93 1.16 2.09
N ILE A 242 -10.73 -0.16 2.18
CA ILE A 242 -11.42 -1.15 1.34
C ILE A 242 -12.93 -1.10 1.62
N LEU A 243 -13.34 -1.10 2.89
CA LEU A 243 -14.75 -1.02 3.25
C LEU A 243 -15.40 0.27 2.73
N ASN A 244 -14.72 1.41 2.83
CA ASN A 244 -15.21 2.68 2.30
C ASN A 244 -15.45 2.61 0.77
N SER A 245 -14.57 1.93 0.03
CA SER A 245 -14.74 1.67 -1.42
C SER A 245 -15.98 0.84 -1.72
N LEU A 246 -16.25 -0.20 -0.92
CA LEU A 246 -17.40 -1.08 -1.13
C LEU A 246 -18.74 -0.41 -0.80
N LEU A 247 -18.73 0.70 -0.07
CA LEU A 247 -19.92 1.45 0.34
C LEU A 247 -20.22 2.69 -0.53
N SER A 248 -19.27 3.12 -1.37
CA SER A 248 -19.40 4.28 -2.27
C SER A 248 -20.10 3.93 -3.58
#